data_AF-A0A5D3KRC6-F1
#
_entry.id   AF-A0A5D3KRC6-F1
#
_cell.length_a   1.000
_cell.length_b   1.000
_cell.length_c   1.000
_cell.angle_alpha   90.00
_cell.angle_beta   90.00
_cell.angle_gamma   90.00
#
_symmetry.space_group_name_H-M   'P 1'
#
loop_
_entity.id
_entity.type
_entity.pdbx_description
1 polymer ?
#
loop_
_entity_poly.entity_id
_entity_poly.type
_entity_poly.pdbx_seq_one_letter_code
_entity_poly.pdbx_strand_id
1 'polypeptide(L)' 'MLELMLIDRNRRGWEWRVCDQSGTVLGKGRERTRMAARYRGYQTMFLLLASGARLIDPGPLAP' A
#
# COMPACT_ATOMS: atom_id res chain seq x y z
N MET A 1 -10.01 5.53 2.45
CA MET A 1 -8.74 6.17 2.05
C MET A 1 -7.59 5.29 2.51
N LEU A 2 -6.54 5.16 1.70
CA LEU A 2 -5.34 4.40 2.06
C LEU A 2 -4.26 5.36 2.57
N GLU A 3 -3.55 4.96 3.61
CA GLU A 3 -2.46 5.76 4.21
C GLU A 3 -1.15 4.97 4.23
N LEU A 4 -0.04 5.64 3.91
CA LEU A 4 1.31 5.10 3.99
C LEU A 4 2.01 5.58 5.26
N MET A 5 2.38 4.64 6.12
CA MET A 5 3.23 4.89 7.28
C MET A 5 4.66 4.42 7.01
N LEU A 6 5.64 5.27 7.34
CA LEU A 6 7.07 4.94 7.33
C LEU A 6 7.60 4.98 8.77
N ILE A 7 8.10 3.85 9.24
CA ILE A 7 8.55 3.66 10.62
C ILE A 7 10.07 3.46 10.60
N ASP A 8 10.80 4.38 11.21
CA ASP A 8 12.24 4.23 11.40
C ASP A 8 12.50 3.08 12.41
N ARG A 9 13.32 2.10 12.00
CA ARG A 9 13.78 0.99 12.84
C ARG A 9 15.27 1.12 13.17
N ASN A 10 15.80 2.34 13.11
CA ASN A 10 17.19 2.69 13.35
C ASN A 10 18.14 1.84 12.47
N ARG A 11 19.03 1.06 13.11
CA ARG A 11 19.99 0.18 12.42
C ARG A 11 19.33 -0.92 11.59
N ARG A 12 18.04 -1.21 11.80
CA ARG A 12 17.29 -2.24 11.05
C ARG A 12 16.62 -1.70 9.78
N GLY A 13 16.88 -0.42 9.43
CA GLY A 13 16.31 0.22 8.27
C GLY A 13 14.93 0.81 8.54
N TRP A 14 14.07 0.77 7.54
CA TRP A 14 12.74 1.39 7.54
C TRP A 14 11.68 0.35 7.30
N GLU A 15 10.64 0.34 8.11
CA GLU A 15 9.43 -0.42 7.88
C GLU A 15 8.40 0.48 7.20
N TRP A 16 7.68 -0.05 6.21
CA TRP A 16 6.55 0.62 5.60
C TRP A 16 5.28 -0.18 5.85
N ARG A 17 4.15 0.51 6.01
CA ARG A 17 2.81 -0.07 6.15
C ARG A 17 1.81 0.73 5.34
N VAL A 18 0.91 0.04 4.63
CA VAL A 18 -0.27 0.63 4.01
C VAL A 18 -1.48 0.22 4.83
N CYS A 19 -2.24 1.19 5.30
CA CYS A 19 -3.43 0.98 6.13
C CYS A 19 -4.69 1.55 5.49
N ASP A 20 -5.84 1.00 5.84
CA ASP A 20 -7.13 1.66 5.58
C ASP A 20 -7.55 2.60 6.73
N GLN A 21 -8.73 3.21 6.61
CA GLN A 21 -9.28 4.16 7.60
C GLN A 21 -9.58 3.53 8.97
N SER A 22 -9.73 2.21 9.06
CA SER A 22 -9.90 1.49 10.32
C SER A 22 -8.56 1.18 11.00
N GLY A 23 -7.45 1.51 10.35
CA GLY A 23 -6.09 1.14 10.77
C GLY A 23 -5.71 -0.29 10.38
N THR A 24 -6.52 -1.00 9.61
CA THR A 24 -6.21 -2.36 9.15
C THR A 24 -5.03 -2.31 8.19
N VAL A 25 -4.00 -3.13 8.46
CA VAL A 25 -2.78 -3.19 7.64
C VAL A 25 -3.05 -4.05 6.41
N LEU A 26 -3.11 -3.42 5.23
CA LEU A 26 -3.32 -4.07 3.94
C LEU A 26 -2.00 -4.47 3.27
N GLY A 27 -0.89 -3.83 3.63
CA GLY A 27 0.44 -4.16 3.13
C GLY A 27 1.53 -3.71 4.09
N LYS A 28 2.64 -4.46 4.16
CA LYS A 28 3.80 -4.10 4.97
C LYS A 28 5.10 -4.67 4.41
N GLY A 29 6.22 -4.03 4.72
CA GLY A 29 7.54 -4.53 4.39
C GLY A 29 8.66 -3.75 5.06
N ARG A 30 9.90 -4.12 4.76
CA ARG A 30 11.10 -3.46 5.29
C ARG A 30 12.10 -3.18 4.18
N GLU A 31 12.78 -2.06 4.29
CA GLU A 31 13.78 -1.62 3.34
C GLU A 31 14.95 -0.96 4.07
N ARG A 32 16.13 -0.97 3.47
CA ARG A 32 17.34 -0.42 4.12
C ARG A 32 17.31 1.10 4.25
N THR A 33 16.60 1.79 3.35
CA THR A 33 16.52 3.26 3.30
C THR A 33 15.08 3.75 3.32
N ARG A 34 14.87 4.97 3.81
CA ARG A 34 13.56 5.64 3.81
C ARG A 34 12.97 5.75 2.39
N MET A 35 13.80 6.04 1.39
CA MET A 35 13.36 6.21 0.01
C MET A 35 12.90 4.89 -0.61
N ALA A 36 13.62 3.80 -0.36
CA ALA A 36 13.19 2.47 -0.79
C ALA A 36 11.88 2.07 -0.10
N ALA A 37 11.75 2.30 1.21
CA ALA A 37 10.52 2.03 1.95
C ALA A 37 9.33 2.83 1.40
N ARG A 38 9.55 4.11 1.08
CA ARG A 38 8.53 4.99 0.46
C ARG A 38 8.12 4.49 -0.91
N TYR A 39 9.08 4.12 -1.76
CA TYR A 39 8.81 3.60 -3.09
C TYR A 39 7.98 2.31 -3.03
N ARG A 40 8.40 1.33 -2.22
CA ARG A 40 7.65 0.07 -2.05
C ARG A 40 6.28 0.26 -1.44
N GLY A 41 6.17 1.17 -0.47
CA GLY A 41 4.89 1.54 0.15
C GLY A 41 3.91 2.12 -0.87
N TYR A 42 4.33 3.11 -1.66
CA TYR A 42 3.48 3.68 -2.71
C TYR A 42 3.21 2.71 -3.85
N GLN A 43 4.17 1.89 -4.25
CA GLN A 43 3.96 0.81 -5.23
C GLN A 43 2.84 -0.13 -4.77
N THR A 44 2.88 -0.55 -3.50
CA THR A 44 1.85 -1.42 -2.91
C THR A 44 0.50 -0.72 -2.84
N MET A 45 0.46 0.54 -2.40
CA MET A 45 -0.76 1.35 -2.37
C MET A 45 -1.37 1.52 -3.77
N PHE A 46 -0.55 1.77 -4.79
CA PHE A 46 -0.99 1.83 -6.18
C PHE A 46 -1.62 0.51 -6.64
N LEU A 47 -0.97 -0.63 -6.34
CA LEU A 47 -1.52 -1.95 -6.66
C LEU A 47 -2.83 -2.23 -5.93
N LEU A 48 -2.95 -1.83 -4.66
CA LEU A 48 -4.21 -1.94 -3.90
C LEU A 48 -5.33 -1.12 -4.56
N LEU A 49 -5.07 0.12 -4.95
CA LEU A 49 -6.03 0.96 -5.68
C LEU A 49 -6.40 0.34 -7.04
N ALA A 50 -5.42 -0.16 -7.79
CA ALA A 50 -5.65 -0.84 -9.07
C ALA A 50 -6.43 -2.15 -8.91
N SER A 51 -6.26 -2.87 -7.79
CA SER A 51 -7.02 -4.09 -7.50
C SER A 51 -8.48 -3.81 -7.17
N GLY A 52 -8.78 -2.67 -6.52
CA GLY A 52 -10.15 -2.18 -6.33
C GLY A 52 -10.82 -1.69 -7.62
N ALA A 53 -10.03 -1.25 -8.61
CA ALA A 53 -10.56 -0.89 -9.94
C ALA A 53 -11.15 -2.10 -10.69
N ARG A 54 -10.77 -3.34 -10.35
CA ARG A 54 -11.41 -4.56 -10.91
C ARG A 54 -12.81 -4.84 -10.36
N LEU A 55 -13.21 -4.22 -9.25
CA LEU A 55 -14.59 -4.27 -8.75
C LEU A 55 -15.49 -3.20 -9.40
N ILE A 56 -14.87 -2.21 -10.06
CA ILE A 56 -15.52 -1.34 -11.04
C ILE A 56 -15.32 -1.98 -12.43
N ASP A 57 -15.57 -3.27 -12.54
CA ASP A 57 -15.98 -3.83 -13.82
C ASP A 57 -17.49 -3.57 -13.87
N PRO A 58 -17.98 -2.60 -14.66
CA PRO A 58 -19.40 -2.49 -14.90
C PRO A 58 -19.79 -3.83 -15.52
N GLY A 59 -20.43 -4.69 -14.72
CA GLY A 59 -20.83 -6.04 -15.14
C GLY A 59 -21.48 -6.03 -16.52
N PRO A 60 -21.47 -7.18 -17.21
CA PRO A 60 -21.62 -7.26 -18.65
C PRO A 60 -22.79 -6.39 -19.13
N LEU A 61 -22.50 -5.52 -20.10
CA LEU A 61 -23.54 -4.93 -20.93
C LEU A 61 -24.32 -6.10 -21.52
N ALA A 62 -25.46 -6.39 -20.91
CA ALA A 62 -26.39 -7.41 -21.36
C ALA A 62 -27.66 -6.71 -21.85
N PRO A 63 -28.27 -7.19 -22.93
CA PRO A 63 -27.71 -7.66 -24.20
C PRO A 63 -27.61 -6.56 -25.26
#